data_AF-A0A3N5LX77-F1
#
_entry.id   AF-A0A3N5LX77-F1
#
_cell.length_a   1.000
_cell.length_b   1.000
_cell.length_c   1.000
_cell.angle_alpha   90.00
_cell.angle_beta   90.00
_cell.angle_gamma   90.00
#
_symmetry.space_group_name_H-M   'P 1'
#
loop_
_entity.id
_entity.type
_entity.pdbx_description
1 polymer ?
#
loop_
_entity_poly.entity_id
_entity_poly.type
_entity_poly.pdbx_seq_one_letter_code
_entity_poly.pdbx_strand_id
1 'polypeptide(L)'
;MDLVYVLAVWVHVGTVAFWIGAMFFEDPGSDRFFSRMVDRMGGVGWYAQAVLWTTGIIMLNHRGVSIEQLFSSEFIATAWGKMMWAKIGLVLLLAGFQLFVGHRASKVVYGYVFVSFVIVGISVMLVRPILF
;
A
#
# COMPACT_ATOMS: atom_id res chain seq x y z
N MET A 1 -18.70 -8.33 13.46
CA MET A 1 -17.62 -7.47 12.91
C MET A 1 -17.06 -6.65 14.06
N ASP A 2 -15.75 -6.69 14.26
CA ASP A 2 -15.07 -5.87 15.27
C ASP A 2 -14.94 -4.42 14.76
N LEU A 3 -15.22 -3.43 15.59
CA LEU A 3 -15.07 -2.00 15.27
C LEU A 3 -13.65 -1.69 14.80
N VAL A 4 -12.64 -2.33 15.42
CA VAL A 4 -11.22 -2.17 15.06
C VAL A 4 -10.97 -2.60 13.61
N TYR A 5 -11.56 -3.72 13.18
CA TYR A 5 -11.45 -4.20 11.81
C TYR A 5 -12.07 -3.23 10.81
N VAL A 6 -13.28 -2.74 11.10
CA VAL A 6 -13.99 -1.79 10.22
C VAL A 6 -13.18 -0.50 10.07
N LEU A 7 -12.69 0.06 11.17
CA LEU A 7 -11.84 1.25 11.16
C LEU A 7 -10.55 1.00 10.37
N ALA A 8 -9.88 -0.14 10.58
CA ALA A 8 -8.67 -0.49 9.84
C ALA A 8 -8.92 -0.54 8.33
N VAL A 9 -10.03 -1.13 7.88
CA VAL A 9 -10.40 -1.18 6.46
C VAL A 9 -10.62 0.23 5.89
N TRP A 10 -11.41 1.06 6.56
CA TRP A 10 -11.69 2.43 6.10
C TRP A 10 -10.44 3.30 6.05
N VAL A 11 -9.60 3.23 7.09
CA VAL A 11 -8.33 3.96 7.14
C VAL A 11 -7.38 3.46 6.05
N HIS A 12 -7.31 2.15 5.81
CA HIS A 12 -6.47 1.59 4.76
C HIS A 12 -6.90 2.08 3.37
N VAL A 13 -8.20 1.96 3.05
CA VAL A 13 -8.74 2.40 1.75
C VAL A 13 -8.58 3.91 1.58
N GLY A 14 -8.90 4.70 2.61
CA GLY A 14 -8.73 6.15 2.58
C GLY A 14 -7.27 6.56 2.36
N THR A 15 -6.33 5.85 2.99
CA THR A 15 -4.90 6.11 2.85
C THR A 15 -4.40 5.75 1.45
N VAL A 16 -4.84 4.62 0.87
CA VAL A 16 -4.51 4.28 -0.53
C VAL A 16 -5.01 5.36 -1.48
N ALA A 17 -6.26 5.80 -1.32
CA ALA A 17 -6.86 6.83 -2.18
C ALA A 17 -6.12 8.18 -2.06
N PHE A 18 -5.84 8.60 -0.82
CA PHE A 18 -5.06 9.81 -0.56
C PHE A 18 -3.66 9.72 -1.16
N TRP A 19 -2.97 8.59 -0.99
CA TRP A 19 -1.61 8.40 -1.45
C TRP A 19 -1.49 8.41 -2.97
N ILE A 20 -2.38 7.69 -3.67
CA ILE A 20 -2.45 7.72 -5.14
C ILE A 20 -2.79 9.13 -5.62
N GLY A 21 -3.75 9.80 -4.97
CA GLY A 21 -4.09 11.19 -5.27
C GLY A 21 -2.88 12.11 -5.13
N ALA A 22 -2.11 11.97 -4.04
CA ALA A 22 -0.89 12.73 -3.85
C ALA A 22 0.09 12.51 -5.00
N MET A 23 0.35 11.29 -5.44
CA MET A 23 1.25 11.04 -6.59
C MET A 23 0.84 11.78 -7.88
N PHE A 24 -0.44 12.09 -8.08
CA PHE A 24 -0.93 12.82 -9.24
C PHE A 24 -0.89 14.34 -9.08
N PHE A 25 -1.08 14.84 -7.85
CA PHE A 25 -1.26 16.27 -7.57
C PHE A 25 -0.05 16.93 -6.88
N GLU A 26 0.87 16.11 -6.39
CA GLU A 26 2.16 16.50 -5.84
C GLU A 26 3.07 16.92 -6.98
N ASP A 27 3.21 18.23 -7.15
CA ASP A 27 4.18 18.84 -8.05
C ASP A 27 5.18 19.61 -7.19
N PRO A 28 6.43 19.11 -7.06
CA PRO A 28 7.50 19.78 -6.31
C PRO A 28 7.82 21.19 -6.82
N GLY A 29 7.46 21.50 -8.08
CA GLY A 29 7.63 22.84 -8.66
C GLY A 29 6.44 23.78 -8.42
N SER A 30 5.38 23.33 -7.75
CA SER A 30 4.15 24.09 -7.57
C SER A 30 4.12 24.91 -6.29
N ASP A 31 3.66 26.15 -6.41
CA ASP A 31 3.47 27.07 -5.28
C ASP A 31 2.18 26.84 -4.47
N ARG A 32 1.40 25.81 -4.83
CA ARG A 32 0.17 25.47 -4.12
C ARG A 32 0.50 25.07 -2.68
N PHE A 33 -0.36 25.51 -1.74
CA PHE A 33 -0.21 25.22 -0.32
C PHE A 33 0.01 23.73 -0.03
N PHE A 34 -0.78 22.86 -0.68
CA PHE A 34 -0.66 21.41 -0.52
C PHE A 34 0.70 20.88 -0.98
N SER A 35 1.17 21.26 -2.17
CA SER A 35 2.48 20.84 -2.70
C SER A 35 3.62 21.28 -1.79
N ARG A 36 3.61 22.53 -1.31
CA ARG A 36 4.64 23.04 -0.38
C ARG A 36 4.61 22.35 0.98
N MET A 37 3.42 22.02 1.49
CA MET A 37 3.28 21.31 2.76
C MET A 37 3.83 19.89 2.65
N VAL A 38 3.52 19.20 1.55
CA VAL A 38 3.98 17.84 1.28
C VAL A 38 5.49 17.77 1.05
N ASP A 39 6.05 18.70 0.29
CA ASP A 39 7.50 18.82 0.07
C ASP A 39 8.26 19.02 1.40
N ARG A 40 7.74 19.89 2.29
CA ARG A 40 8.29 20.09 3.65
C ARG A 40 8.24 18.84 4.53
N MET A 41 7.32 17.92 4.29
CA MET A 41 7.23 16.65 5.01
C MET A 41 8.16 15.57 4.44
N GLY A 42 8.90 15.86 3.36
CA GLY A 42 9.72 14.88 2.63
C GLY A 42 8.89 13.97 1.73
N GLY A 43 7.69 14.41 1.33
CA GLY A 43 6.68 13.62 0.63
C GLY A 43 5.76 12.85 1.57
N VAL A 44 4.54 12.54 1.11
CA VAL A 44 3.54 11.82 1.93
C VAL A 44 3.72 10.30 1.94
N GLY A 45 4.58 9.77 1.07
CA GLY A 45 4.68 8.32 0.85
C GLY A 45 5.08 7.53 2.09
N TRP A 46 5.96 8.06 2.95
CA TRP A 46 6.45 7.34 4.13
C TRP A 46 5.35 7.17 5.17
N TYR A 47 4.57 8.23 5.39
CA TYR A 47 3.43 8.23 6.29
C TYR A 47 2.31 7.32 5.76
N ALA A 48 2.03 7.37 4.46
CA ALA A 48 1.06 6.50 3.82
C ALA A 48 1.46 5.02 3.97
N GLN A 49 2.71 4.66 3.67
CA GLN A 49 3.20 3.29 3.83
C GLN A 49 3.06 2.81 5.28
N ALA A 50 3.47 3.60 6.27
CA ALA A 50 3.35 3.22 7.68
C ALA A 50 1.90 2.87 8.05
N VAL A 51 0.95 3.72 7.70
CA VAL A 51 -0.48 3.48 7.96
C VAL A 51 -0.98 2.23 7.22
N LEU A 52 -0.58 2.04 5.95
CA LEU A 52 -0.97 0.87 5.16
C LEU A 52 -0.42 -0.44 5.73
N TRP A 53 0.84 -0.47 6.18
CA TRP A 53 1.42 -1.65 6.82
C TRP A 53 0.71 -1.98 8.12
N THR A 54 0.49 -1.00 9.00
CA THR A 54 -0.18 -1.21 10.30
C THR A 54 -1.61 -1.71 10.11
N THR A 55 -2.41 -1.03 9.29
CA THR A 55 -3.79 -1.45 9.01
C THR A 55 -3.84 -2.79 8.27
N GLY A 56 -2.88 -3.06 7.39
CA GLY A 56 -2.71 -4.35 6.72
C GLY A 56 -2.52 -5.51 7.70
N ILE A 57 -1.63 -5.35 8.68
CA ILE A 57 -1.38 -6.34 9.73
C ILE A 57 -2.63 -6.56 10.60
N ILE A 58 -3.33 -5.50 10.98
CA ILE A 58 -4.59 -5.61 11.74
C ILE A 58 -5.62 -6.44 10.96
N MET A 59 -5.78 -6.17 9.67
CA MET A 59 -6.71 -6.92 8.81
C MET A 59 -6.31 -8.38 8.61
N LEU A 60 -5.00 -8.69 8.55
CA LEU A 60 -4.50 -10.06 8.47
C LEU A 60 -4.76 -10.84 9.76
N ASN A 61 -4.44 -10.25 10.91
CA ASN A 61 -4.71 -10.85 12.21
C ASN A 61 -6.21 -11.10 12.42
N HIS A 62 -7.08 -10.18 11.98
CA HIS A 62 -8.53 -10.40 12.03
C HIS A 62 -9.01 -11.57 11.15
N ARG A 63 -8.26 -11.91 10.09
CA ARG A 63 -8.52 -13.08 9.24
C ARG A 63 -7.89 -14.37 9.78
N GLY A 64 -7.31 -14.34 10.98
CA GLY A 64 -6.65 -15.49 11.60
C GLY A 64 -5.28 -15.81 11.02
N VAL A 65 -4.66 -14.86 10.29
CA VAL A 65 -3.32 -15.02 9.71
C VAL A 65 -2.33 -14.20 10.53
N SER A 66 -1.50 -14.88 11.31
CA SER A 66 -0.42 -14.26 12.05
C SER A 66 0.75 -13.87 11.14
N ILE A 67 1.63 -12.99 11.63
CA ILE A 67 2.84 -12.61 10.89
C ILE A 67 3.72 -13.84 10.63
N GLU A 68 3.87 -14.73 11.60
CA GLU A 68 4.67 -15.96 11.46
C GLU A 68 4.09 -16.90 10.39
N GLN A 69 2.76 -17.01 10.33
CA GLN A 69 2.08 -17.82 9.33
C GLN A 69 2.28 -17.29 7.91
N LEU A 70 2.50 -15.98 7.71
CA LEU A 70 2.83 -15.45 6.36
C LEU A 70 4.10 -16.07 5.78
N PHE A 71 5.04 -16.48 6.64
CA PHE A 71 6.32 -17.07 6.24
C PHE A 71 6.31 -18.60 6.28
N SER A 72 5.18 -19.24 6.62
CA SER A 72 5.10 -20.69 6.62
C SER A 72 5.06 -21.23 5.18
N SER A 73 5.74 -22.35 4.95
CA SER A 73 5.76 -23.03 3.64
C SER A 73 4.36 -23.45 3.21
N GLU A 74 3.53 -23.90 4.16
CA GLU A 74 2.13 -24.27 3.95
C GLU A 74 1.32 -23.10 3.39
N PHE A 75 1.46 -21.93 4.01
CA PHE A 75 0.75 -20.73 3.59
C PHE A 75 1.18 -20.27 2.20
N ILE A 76 2.50 -20.20 1.96
CA ILE A 76 3.09 -19.78 0.69
C ILE A 76 2.67 -20.69 -0.46
N ALA A 77 2.47 -21.99 -0.20
CA ALA A 77 2.05 -22.95 -1.21
C ALA A 77 0.61 -22.71 -1.71
N THR A 78 -0.26 -22.10 -0.89
CA THR A 78 -1.65 -21.81 -1.25
C THR A 78 -1.77 -20.74 -2.34
N ALA A 79 -2.84 -20.78 -3.14
CA ALA A 79 -3.12 -19.72 -4.12
C ALA A 79 -3.26 -18.33 -3.46
N TRP A 80 -3.88 -18.29 -2.28
CA TRP A 80 -4.03 -17.07 -1.48
C TRP A 80 -2.68 -16.53 -1.00
N GLY A 81 -1.81 -17.39 -0.49
CA GLY A 81 -0.47 -17.04 -0.04
C GLY A 81 0.43 -16.56 -1.19
N LYS A 82 0.37 -17.18 -2.36
CA LYS A 82 1.10 -16.71 -3.56
C LYS A 82 0.69 -15.29 -3.96
N MET A 83 -0.61 -14.99 -3.98
CA MET A 83 -1.09 -13.64 -4.28
C MET A 83 -0.73 -12.63 -3.18
N MET A 84 -0.79 -13.04 -1.91
CA MET A 84 -0.34 -12.21 -0.78
C MET A 84 1.13 -11.84 -0.92
N TRP A 85 1.99 -12.82 -1.22
CA TRP A 85 3.41 -12.60 -1.43
C TRP A 85 3.72 -11.78 -2.68
N ALA A 86 2.95 -11.95 -3.76
CA ALA A 86 3.02 -11.05 -4.92
C ALA A 86 2.71 -9.61 -4.52
N LYS A 87 1.65 -9.37 -3.72
CA LYS A 87 1.34 -8.04 -3.18
C LYS A 87 2.47 -7.50 -2.31
N ILE A 88 2.98 -8.28 -1.36
CA ILE A 88 4.08 -7.87 -0.47
C ILE A 88 5.32 -7.50 -1.30
N GLY A 89 5.67 -8.31 -2.30
CA GLY A 89 6.79 -8.02 -3.19
C GLY A 89 6.64 -6.69 -3.94
N LEU A 90 5.44 -6.38 -4.45
CA LEU A 90 5.17 -5.09 -5.09
C LEU A 90 5.22 -3.93 -4.09
N VAL A 91 4.70 -4.09 -2.86
CA VAL A 91 4.79 -3.05 -1.82
C VAL A 91 6.25 -2.79 -1.45
N LEU A 92 7.07 -3.84 -1.30
CA LEU A 92 8.50 -3.71 -1.04
C LEU A 92 9.25 -3.05 -2.20
N LEU A 93 8.85 -3.35 -3.45
CA LEU A 93 9.36 -2.66 -4.63
C LEU A 93 9.05 -1.15 -4.58
N LEU A 94 7.82 -0.77 -4.17
CA LEU A 94 7.46 0.63 -3.99
C LEU A 94 8.24 1.29 -2.84
N ALA A 95 8.48 0.57 -1.74
CA ALA A 95 9.30 1.05 -0.64
C ALA A 95 10.75 1.29 -1.09
N GLY A 96 11.33 0.34 -1.82
CA GLY A 96 12.66 0.48 -2.42
C GLY A 96 12.74 1.67 -3.37
N PHE A 97 11.76 1.82 -4.27
CA PHE A 97 11.69 2.97 -5.16
C PHE A 97 11.67 4.30 -4.38
N GLN A 98 10.90 4.36 -3.30
CA GLN A 98 10.82 5.56 -2.46
C GLN A 98 12.12 5.85 -1.70
N LEU A 99 12.92 4.83 -1.34
CA LEU A 99 14.26 5.01 -0.78
C LEU A 99 15.26 5.58 -1.79
N PHE A 100 15.25 5.06 -3.03
CA PHE A 100 16.26 5.40 -4.03
C PHE A 100 15.93 6.67 -4.84
N VAL A 101 14.67 6.84 -5.23
CA VAL A 101 14.24 8.00 -6.05
C VAL A 101 13.75 9.13 -5.16
N GLY A 102 13.07 8.79 -4.06
CA GLY A 102 12.52 9.77 -3.12
C GLY A 102 11.42 10.65 -3.71
N HIS A 103 11.18 11.78 -3.06
CA HIS A 103 10.26 12.84 -3.46
C HIS A 103 10.91 13.74 -4.54
N ARG A 104 11.28 13.16 -5.68
CA ARG A 104 11.88 13.92 -6.79
C ARG A 104 10.98 13.85 -8.01
N ALA A 105 10.84 14.97 -8.72
CA ALA A 105 10.11 15.02 -9.98
C ALA A 105 10.77 14.05 -10.98
N SER A 106 10.08 12.95 -11.30
CA SER A 106 10.59 11.89 -12.16
C SER A 106 9.49 11.32 -13.03
N LYS A 107 9.79 11.09 -14.32
CA LYS A 107 8.86 10.38 -15.23
C LYS A 107 8.57 8.95 -14.78
N VAL A 108 9.39 8.41 -13.86
CA VAL A 108 9.20 7.07 -13.29
C VAL A 108 8.03 7.02 -12.29
N VAL A 109 7.49 8.18 -11.86
CA VAL A 109 6.26 8.27 -11.05
C VAL A 109 5.07 7.59 -11.73
N TYR A 110 4.97 7.60 -13.06
CA TYR A 110 3.89 6.89 -13.75
C TYR A 110 3.98 5.35 -13.58
N GLY A 111 5.20 4.81 -13.55
CA GLY A 111 5.41 3.39 -13.24
C GLY A 111 5.06 3.08 -11.78
N TYR A 112 5.37 3.99 -10.87
CA TYR A 112 5.03 3.91 -9.46
C TYR A 112 3.50 3.88 -9.22
N VAL A 113 2.78 4.75 -9.93
CA VAL A 113 1.32 4.80 -9.95
C VAL A 113 0.74 3.51 -10.52
N PHE A 114 1.28 3.00 -11.65
CA PHE A 114 0.83 1.75 -12.24
C PHE A 114 0.96 0.56 -11.27
N VAL A 115 2.12 0.42 -10.63
CA VAL A 115 2.33 -0.64 -9.63
C VAL A 115 1.37 -0.49 -8.44
N SER A 116 1.07 0.74 -8.02
CA SER A 116 0.09 1.01 -6.96
C SER A 116 -1.32 0.50 -7.36
N PHE A 117 -1.75 0.71 -8.60
CA PHE A 117 -3.00 0.14 -9.10
C PHE A 117 -2.99 -1.39 -9.15
N VAL A 118 -1.87 -2.01 -9.52
CA VAL A 118 -1.73 -3.48 -9.49
C VAL A 118 -1.88 -4.02 -8.06
N ILE A 119 -1.28 -3.37 -7.06
CA ILE A 119 -1.42 -3.73 -5.64
C ILE A 119 -2.88 -3.65 -5.20
N VAL A 120 -3.60 -2.60 -5.61
CA VAL A 120 -5.03 -2.46 -5.33
C VAL A 120 -5.84 -3.56 -6.01
N GLY A 121 -5.55 -3.88 -7.28
CA GLY A 121 -6.18 -4.98 -8.01
C GLY A 121 -6.02 -6.33 -7.30
N ILE A 122 -4.78 -6.68 -6.91
CA ILE A 122 -4.50 -7.90 -6.13
C ILE A 122 -5.24 -7.87 -4.78
N SER A 123 -5.32 -6.70 -4.12
CA SER A 123 -6.05 -6.56 -2.86
C SER A 123 -7.54 -6.86 -3.00
N VAL A 124 -8.16 -6.43 -4.10
CA VAL A 124 -9.56 -6.77 -4.40
C VAL A 124 -9.73 -8.27 -4.65
N MET A 125 -8.79 -8.89 -5.37
CA MET A 125 -8.81 -10.34 -5.61
C MET A 125 -8.65 -11.16 -4.32
N LEU A 126 -7.81 -10.70 -3.39
CA LEU A 126 -7.61 -11.35 -2.08
C LEU A 126 -8.83 -11.24 -1.14
N VAL A 127 -9.66 -10.21 -1.34
CA VAL A 127 -10.88 -9.98 -0.55
C VAL A 127 -12.07 -10.72 -1.13
N ARG A 128 -12.16 -10.86 -2.46
CA ARG A 128 -13.19 -11.70 -3.06
C ARG A 128 -12.95 -13.16 -2.69
N PRO A 129 -13.98 -13.92 -2.28
CA PRO A 129 -13.88 -15.36 -2.29
C PRO A 129 -13.64 -15.75 -3.74
N ILE A 130 -12.41 -16.06 -4.08
CA ILE A 130 -12.13 -16.69 -5.36
C ILE A 130 -12.78 -18.06 -5.23
N LEU A 131 -13.89 -18.23 -5.93
CA LEU A 131 -14.60 -19.48 -6.11
C LEU A 131 -13.59 -20.56 -6.49
N PHE A 132 -13.15 -21.33 -5.50
CA PHE A 132 -12.41 -22.57 -5.64
C PHE A 132 -12.89 -23.51 -4.54
#